data_AF-A0A7S0T8B8-F1
#
_entry.id   AF-A0A7S0T8B8-F1
#
_cell.length_a   1.000
_cell.length_b   1.000
_cell.length_c   1.000
_cell.angle_alpha   90.00
_cell.angle_beta   90.00
_cell.angle_gamma   90.00
#
_symmetry.space_group_name_H-M   'P 1'
#
loop_
_entity.id
_entity.type
_entity.pdbx_description
1 polymer ?
#
loop_
_entity_poly.entity_id
_entity_poly.type
_entity_poly.pdbx_seq_one_letter_code
_entity_poly.pdbx_strand_id
1 'polypeptide(L)'
;AMGAFMARLGAERSLTVRLQDAREAVMSKLVATLREFKLLNTQASRAFNRLIYPESMKLLPLFMFAACKSSALRGHARDVPVDQRIASVFDFMSASTDDILKLLYPSMYALHSMPKESGTKDEYERVILPPRTVLAGERIDARGAYLVDDGRRLLLWLGKMLEPSFASAVFGPQGPP
;
A
#
# COMPACT_ATOMS: atom_id res chain seq x y z
N ALA A 1 12.77 4.69 0.97
CA ALA A 1 13.62 5.36 -0.04
C ALA A 1 13.52 4.72 -1.43
N MET A 2 14.17 3.57 -1.72
CA MET A 2 14.20 3.01 -3.09
C MET A 2 12.83 2.73 -3.72
N GLY A 3 11.87 2.19 -2.96
CA GLY A 3 10.51 1.95 -3.47
C GLY A 3 9.82 3.24 -3.93
N ALA A 4 9.92 4.30 -3.13
CA ALA A 4 9.37 5.62 -3.47
C ALA A 4 10.07 6.23 -4.70
N PHE A 5 11.41 6.12 -4.77
CA PHE A 5 12.18 6.57 -5.94
C PHE A 5 11.74 5.86 -7.22
N MET A 6 11.63 4.54 -7.18
CA MET A 6 11.22 3.75 -8.34
C MET A 6 9.76 4.01 -8.75
N ALA A 7 8.86 4.25 -7.78
CA ALA A 7 7.49 4.67 -8.05
C ALA A 7 7.43 6.04 -8.73
N ARG A 8 8.21 7.01 -8.23
CA ARG A 8 8.34 8.34 -8.82
C ARG A 8 8.90 8.26 -10.25
N LEU A 9 9.98 7.52 -10.46
CA LEU A 9 10.58 7.30 -11.78
C LEU A 9 9.58 6.65 -12.76
N GLY A 10 8.80 5.68 -12.29
CA GLY A 10 7.75 5.07 -13.10
C GLY A 10 6.67 6.06 -13.52
N ALA A 11 6.19 6.86 -12.58
CA ALA A 11 5.16 7.88 -12.83
C ALA A 11 5.65 9.03 -13.70
N GLU A 12 6.92 9.43 -13.59
CA GLU A 12 7.54 10.39 -14.49
C GLU A 12 7.64 9.83 -15.92
N ARG A 13 8.08 8.57 -16.05
CA ARG A 13 8.18 7.92 -17.37
C ARG A 13 6.83 7.76 -18.06
N SER A 14 5.75 7.53 -17.32
CA SER A 14 4.43 7.40 -17.93
C SER A 14 3.91 8.68 -18.60
N LEU A 15 4.56 9.84 -18.37
CA LEU A 15 4.27 11.09 -19.07
C LEU A 15 4.89 11.19 -20.46
N THR A 16 5.95 10.41 -20.74
CA THR A 16 6.74 10.52 -21.97
C THR A 16 6.66 9.27 -22.84
N VAL A 17 6.46 8.09 -22.25
CA VAL A 17 6.31 6.82 -22.96
C VAL A 17 4.94 6.20 -22.71
N ARG A 18 4.60 5.14 -23.45
CA ARG A 18 3.35 4.41 -23.21
C ARG A 18 3.37 3.85 -21.79
N LEU A 19 2.21 3.89 -21.13
CA LEU A 19 2.04 3.44 -19.74
C LEU A 19 2.56 2.00 -19.52
N GLN A 20 2.32 1.12 -20.49
CA GLN A 20 2.80 -0.26 -20.44
C GLN A 20 4.33 -0.33 -20.44
N ASP A 21 4.99 0.40 -21.35
CA ASP A 21 6.45 0.46 -21.43
C ASP A 21 7.06 1.02 -20.12
N ALA A 22 6.42 2.02 -19.50
CA ALA A 22 6.86 2.57 -18.22
C ALA A 22 6.81 1.50 -17.10
N ARG A 23 5.72 0.73 -17.01
CA ARG A 23 5.57 -0.36 -16.03
C ARG A 23 6.58 -1.47 -16.25
N GLU A 24 6.75 -1.90 -17.49
CA GLU A 24 7.69 -2.95 -17.86
C GLU A 24 9.14 -2.54 -17.57
N ALA A 25 9.51 -1.29 -17.85
CA ALA A 25 10.85 -0.79 -17.55
C ALA A 25 11.14 -0.82 -16.04
N VAL A 26 10.17 -0.42 -15.23
CA VAL A 26 10.28 -0.41 -13.76
C VAL A 26 10.37 -1.83 -13.19
N MET A 27 9.56 -2.77 -13.70
CA MET A 27 9.60 -4.18 -13.31
C MET A 27 10.88 -4.87 -13.77
N SER A 28 11.32 -4.62 -14.99
CA SER A 28 12.58 -5.15 -15.54
C SER A 28 13.78 -4.71 -14.70
N LYS A 29 13.79 -3.45 -14.24
CA LYS A 29 14.84 -2.94 -13.35
C LYS A 29 14.87 -3.68 -12.01
N LEU A 30 13.71 -3.94 -11.40
CA LEU A 30 13.60 -4.74 -10.17
C LEU A 30 14.16 -6.15 -10.37
N VAL A 31 13.74 -6.83 -11.45
CA VAL A 31 14.19 -8.20 -11.77
C VAL A 31 15.69 -8.23 -11.99
N ALA A 32 16.24 -7.26 -12.74
CA ALA A 32 17.67 -7.14 -12.97
C ALA A 32 18.43 -6.95 -11.64
N THR A 33 17.97 -6.05 -10.77
CA THR A 33 18.61 -5.83 -9.45
C THR A 33 18.63 -7.10 -8.58
N LEU A 34 17.51 -7.84 -8.52
CA LEU A 34 17.46 -9.09 -7.75
C LEU A 34 18.31 -10.19 -8.38
N ARG A 35 18.37 -10.25 -9.71
CA ARG A 35 19.25 -11.19 -10.44
C ARG A 35 20.71 -10.92 -10.15
N GLU A 36 21.15 -9.67 -10.25
CA GLU A 36 22.54 -9.28 -9.95
C GLU A 36 22.90 -9.60 -8.50
N PHE A 37 21.99 -9.31 -7.56
CA PHE A 37 22.22 -9.67 -6.15
C PHE A 37 22.41 -11.18 -5.95
N LYS A 38 21.60 -12.01 -6.62
CA LYS A 38 21.76 -13.46 -6.60
C LYS A 38 23.11 -13.91 -7.16
N LEU A 39 23.56 -13.33 -8.28
CA LEU A 39 24.83 -13.67 -8.92
C LEU A 39 26.03 -13.32 -8.04
N LEU A 40 25.99 -12.18 -7.35
CA LEU A 40 27.05 -11.76 -6.41
C LEU A 40 27.10 -12.63 -5.15
N ASN A 41 25.97 -13.20 -4.73
CA ASN A 41 25.85 -14.03 -3.54
C ASN A 41 25.84 -15.53 -3.90
N THR A 42 26.93 -16.01 -4.49
CA THR A 42 27.10 -17.40 -4.98
C THR A 42 26.87 -18.47 -3.91
N GLN A 43 27.14 -18.19 -2.63
CA GLN A 43 26.86 -19.13 -1.52
C GLN A 43 25.35 -19.31 -1.29
N ALA A 44 24.58 -18.22 -1.35
CA ALA A 44 23.12 -18.25 -1.28
C ALA A 44 22.49 -18.78 -2.58
N SER A 45 23.16 -18.59 -3.72
CA SER A 45 22.71 -19.05 -5.04
C SER A 45 22.59 -20.58 -5.18
N ARG A 46 23.13 -21.35 -4.23
CA ARG A 46 22.97 -22.81 -4.18
C ARG A 46 21.58 -23.24 -3.69
N ALA A 47 20.79 -22.31 -3.15
CA ALA A 47 19.40 -22.58 -2.78
C ALA A 47 18.52 -22.68 -4.04
N PHE A 48 18.16 -23.91 -4.41
CA PHE A 48 17.20 -24.17 -5.48
C PHE A 48 15.79 -23.67 -5.09
N ASN A 49 15.06 -23.14 -6.07
CA ASN A 49 13.66 -22.68 -5.94
C ASN A 49 13.39 -21.62 -4.85
N ARG A 50 14.41 -20.83 -4.48
CA ARG A 50 14.23 -19.69 -3.57
C ARG A 50 14.54 -18.38 -4.27
N LEU A 51 13.72 -17.37 -4.02
CA LEU A 51 14.03 -15.99 -4.38
C LEU A 51 15.09 -15.47 -3.39
N ILE A 52 16.24 -15.07 -3.91
CA ILE A 52 17.34 -14.53 -3.11
C ILE A 52 17.31 -13.01 -3.23
N TYR A 53 17.28 -12.33 -2.10
CA TYR A 53 17.21 -10.88 -2.01
C TYR A 53 17.93 -10.41 -0.74
N PRO A 54 18.42 -9.16 -0.71
CA PRO A 54 18.98 -8.60 0.51
C PRO A 54 17.84 -8.27 1.48
N GLU A 55 18.07 -8.51 2.78
CA GLU A 55 17.09 -8.27 3.84
C GLU A 55 16.60 -6.80 3.85
N SER A 56 17.50 -5.86 3.56
CA SER A 56 17.19 -4.44 3.45
C SER A 56 16.23 -4.08 2.30
N MET A 57 16.05 -4.97 1.31
CA MET A 57 15.17 -4.76 0.15
C MET A 57 14.00 -5.75 0.09
N LYS A 58 13.72 -6.51 1.15
CA LYS A 58 12.63 -7.50 1.15
C LYS A 58 11.25 -6.91 0.81
N LEU A 59 11.02 -5.64 1.15
CA LEU A 59 9.78 -4.92 0.87
C LEU A 59 9.78 -4.23 -0.49
N LEU A 60 10.92 -4.18 -1.20
CA LEU A 60 11.01 -3.51 -2.50
C LEU A 60 10.03 -4.10 -3.51
N PRO A 61 9.95 -5.44 -3.72
CA PRO A 61 8.97 -6.02 -4.64
C PRO A 61 7.53 -5.66 -4.28
N LEU A 62 7.20 -5.60 -2.98
CA LEU A 62 5.88 -5.20 -2.50
C LEU A 62 5.54 -3.77 -2.89
N PHE A 63 6.45 -2.81 -2.65
CA PHE A 63 6.24 -1.42 -3.04
C PHE A 63 6.16 -1.23 -4.55
N MET A 64 6.95 -1.98 -5.32
CA MET A 64 6.87 -1.93 -6.79
C MET A 64 5.56 -2.46 -7.33
N PHE A 65 5.07 -3.55 -6.75
CA PHE A 65 3.76 -4.11 -7.08
C PHE A 65 2.63 -3.14 -6.71
N ALA A 66 2.71 -2.53 -5.54
CA ALA A 66 1.77 -1.50 -5.10
C ALA A 66 1.80 -0.27 -6.04
N ALA A 67 2.98 0.18 -6.47
CA ALA A 67 3.12 1.26 -7.42
C ALA A 67 2.42 0.96 -8.74
N CYS A 68 2.55 -0.25 -9.27
CA CYS A 68 1.83 -0.69 -10.46
C CYS A 68 0.30 -0.77 -10.28
N LYS A 69 -0.19 -0.85 -9.04
CA LYS A 69 -1.62 -0.78 -8.70
C LYS A 69 -2.10 0.64 -8.41
N SER A 70 -1.22 1.61 -8.25
CA SER A 70 -1.60 3.01 -8.00
C SER A 70 -2.26 3.64 -9.24
N SER A 71 -3.10 4.65 -9.05
CA SER A 71 -3.79 5.35 -10.16
C SER A 71 -2.80 5.95 -11.19
N ALA A 72 -1.59 6.30 -10.78
CA ALA A 72 -0.53 6.77 -11.68
C ALA A 72 -0.12 5.71 -12.72
N LEU A 73 0.04 4.45 -12.29
CA LEU A 73 0.60 3.37 -13.13
C LEU A 73 -0.38 2.23 -13.46
N ARG A 74 -1.59 2.23 -12.89
CA ARG A 74 -2.56 1.15 -13.05
C ARG A 74 -3.06 1.06 -14.49
N GLY A 75 -3.12 -0.20 -14.95
CA GLY A 75 -3.97 -0.61 -16.06
C GLY A 75 -3.49 -0.15 -17.43
N HIS A 76 -4.45 -0.04 -18.34
CA HIS A 76 -4.35 0.69 -19.61
C HIS A 76 -4.75 2.16 -19.42
N ALA A 77 -4.44 2.99 -20.42
CA ALA A 77 -4.70 4.43 -20.36
C ALA A 77 -6.17 4.80 -20.04
N ARG A 78 -7.13 3.93 -20.37
CA ARG A 78 -8.57 4.17 -20.17
C ARG A 78 -9.14 3.66 -18.83
N ASP A 79 -8.35 2.92 -18.05
CA ASP A 79 -8.83 2.32 -16.79
C ASP A 79 -8.96 3.33 -15.64
N VAL A 80 -8.28 4.47 -15.77
CA VAL A 80 -8.29 5.56 -14.79
C VAL A 80 -8.57 6.86 -15.55
N PRO A 81 -9.53 7.69 -15.11
CA PRO A 81 -9.76 9.02 -15.66
C PRO A 81 -8.46 9.83 -15.73
N VAL A 82 -8.28 10.57 -16.82
CA VAL A 82 -7.03 11.30 -17.08
C VAL A 82 -6.68 12.26 -15.94
N ASP A 83 -7.65 13.00 -15.42
CA ASP A 83 -7.44 13.95 -14.32
C ASP A 83 -6.99 13.25 -13.04
N GLN A 84 -7.61 12.11 -12.71
CA GLN A 84 -7.22 11.30 -11.55
C GLN A 84 -5.80 10.75 -11.70
N ARG A 85 -5.41 10.35 -12.92
CA ARG A 85 -4.06 9.86 -13.19
C ARG A 85 -3.02 10.97 -13.05
N ILE A 86 -3.26 12.14 -13.65
CA ILE A 86 -2.35 13.29 -13.55
C ILE A 86 -2.24 13.77 -12.10
N ALA A 87 -3.34 13.82 -11.35
CA ALA A 87 -3.32 14.12 -9.92
C ALA A 87 -2.46 13.12 -9.13
N SER A 88 -2.59 11.81 -9.40
CA SER A 88 -1.78 10.79 -8.74
C SER A 88 -0.29 10.86 -9.11
N VAL A 89 0.04 11.24 -10.36
CA VAL A 89 1.43 11.49 -10.77
C VAL A 89 1.97 12.71 -10.02
N PHE A 90 1.21 13.80 -9.96
CA PHE A 90 1.58 15.01 -9.23
C PHE A 90 1.83 14.71 -7.74
N ASP A 91 1.01 13.87 -7.11
CA ASP A 91 1.22 13.41 -5.74
C ASP A 91 2.57 12.71 -5.57
N PHE A 92 2.94 11.79 -6.47
CA PHE A 92 4.24 11.10 -6.39
C PHE A 92 5.44 12.04 -6.61
N MET A 93 5.27 13.09 -7.41
CA MET A 93 6.34 14.05 -7.67
C MET A 93 6.51 15.05 -6.51
N SER A 94 5.42 15.46 -5.87
CA SER A 94 5.42 16.52 -4.84
C SER A 94 5.54 16.01 -3.40
N ALA A 95 5.12 14.77 -3.12
CA ALA A 95 5.09 14.24 -1.76
C ALA A 95 6.49 13.82 -1.23
N SER A 96 6.62 13.73 0.10
CA SER A 96 7.82 13.22 0.75
C SER A 96 8.02 11.72 0.50
N THR A 97 9.20 11.18 0.81
CA THR A 97 9.45 9.73 0.67
C THR A 97 8.48 8.92 1.54
N ASP A 98 8.20 9.38 2.75
CA ASP A 98 7.35 8.65 3.70
C ASP A 98 5.88 8.68 3.26
N ASP A 99 5.42 9.82 2.73
CA ASP A 99 4.07 9.96 2.19
C ASP A 99 3.86 9.07 0.96
N ILE A 100 4.84 8.98 0.07
CA ILE A 100 4.76 8.06 -1.09
C ILE A 100 4.67 6.62 -0.61
N LEU A 101 5.47 6.21 0.38
CA LEU A 101 5.39 4.85 0.91
C LEU A 101 4.05 4.56 1.57
N LYS A 102 3.46 5.54 2.28
CA LYS A 102 2.12 5.43 2.88
C LYS A 102 1.01 5.36 1.83
N LEU A 103 1.11 6.14 0.75
CA LEU A 103 0.21 6.09 -0.41
C LEU A 103 0.28 4.74 -1.14
N LEU A 104 1.48 4.18 -1.29
CA LEU A 104 1.69 2.89 -1.94
C LEU A 104 1.17 1.73 -1.10
N TYR A 105 1.50 1.73 0.20
CA TYR A 105 1.09 0.68 1.12
C TYR A 105 0.38 1.31 2.34
N PRO A 106 -0.94 1.57 2.22
CA PRO A 106 -1.76 2.15 3.28
C PRO A 106 -1.72 1.34 4.58
N SER A 107 -2.00 2.00 5.70
CA SER A 107 -2.17 1.31 6.98
C SER A 107 -3.62 0.86 7.13
N MET A 108 -3.85 -0.44 7.32
CA MET A 108 -5.17 -1.00 7.61
C MET A 108 -5.26 -1.40 9.08
N TYR A 109 -6.40 -1.11 9.71
CA TYR A 109 -6.66 -1.37 11.12
C TYR A 109 -7.99 -2.10 11.28
N ALA A 110 -7.99 -3.20 12.02
CA ALA A 110 -9.22 -3.92 12.35
C ALA A 110 -9.88 -3.27 13.59
N LEU A 111 -10.95 -2.51 13.37
CA LEU A 111 -11.64 -1.79 14.45
C LEU A 111 -12.53 -2.71 15.30
N HIS A 112 -13.09 -3.75 14.68
CA HIS A 112 -13.96 -4.72 15.36
C HIS A 112 -13.23 -5.61 16.39
N SER A 113 -11.90 -5.69 16.31
CA SER A 113 -11.04 -6.53 17.17
C SER A 113 -9.90 -5.73 17.80
N MET A 114 -10.12 -4.43 18.01
CA MET A 114 -9.12 -3.56 18.60
C MET A 114 -8.88 -3.89 20.09
N PRO A 115 -7.61 -3.88 20.56
CA PRO A 115 -7.29 -3.95 21.98
C PRO A 115 -7.97 -2.85 22.78
N LYS A 116 -8.24 -3.10 24.06
CA LYS A 116 -8.92 -2.12 24.94
C LYS A 116 -8.10 -0.85 25.17
N GLU A 117 -6.78 -0.93 25.08
CA GLU A 117 -5.92 0.25 25.16
C GLU A 117 -5.94 1.08 23.88
N SER A 118 -6.37 0.50 22.75
CA SER A 118 -6.45 1.26 21.50
C SER A 118 -7.57 2.29 21.58
N GLY A 119 -7.31 3.50 21.08
CA GLY A 119 -8.23 4.63 21.17
C GLY A 119 -8.17 5.42 22.48
N THR A 120 -7.40 4.97 23.47
CA THR A 120 -7.07 5.79 24.66
C THR A 120 -5.76 6.56 24.44
N LYS A 121 -5.40 7.42 25.39
CA LYS A 121 -4.16 8.18 25.36
C LYS A 121 -3.05 7.47 26.13
N ASP A 122 -1.84 7.50 25.60
CA ASP A 122 -0.63 7.05 26.29
C ASP A 122 -0.14 8.09 27.32
N GLU A 123 0.97 7.77 28.00
CA GLU A 123 1.64 8.64 28.98
C GLU A 123 2.08 10.00 28.42
N TYR A 124 2.11 10.14 27.09
CA TYR A 124 2.50 11.35 26.36
C TYR A 124 1.30 12.03 25.69
N GLU A 125 0.07 11.73 26.13
CA GLU A 125 -1.19 12.27 25.58
C GLU A 125 -1.46 11.91 24.10
N ARG A 126 -0.79 10.90 23.55
CA ARG A 126 -0.97 10.45 22.15
C ARG A 126 -1.97 9.31 22.09
N VAL A 127 -2.82 9.33 21.06
CA VAL A 127 -3.78 8.24 20.83
C VAL A 127 -3.04 6.95 20.48
N ILE A 128 -3.31 5.89 21.24
CA ILE A 128 -2.79 4.56 20.98
C ILE A 128 -3.54 3.98 19.78
N LEU A 129 -2.83 3.77 18.68
CA LEU A 129 -3.41 3.17 17.48
C LEU A 129 -3.49 1.64 17.61
N PRO A 130 -4.54 1.01 17.08
CA PRO A 130 -4.63 -0.44 17.00
C PRO A 130 -3.49 -1.02 16.13
N PRO A 131 -3.17 -2.32 16.29
CA PRO A 131 -2.15 -2.97 15.48
C PRO A 131 -2.53 -2.96 13.99
N ARG A 132 -1.52 -2.78 13.13
CA ARG A 132 -1.70 -2.79 11.68
C ARG A 132 -2.02 -4.21 11.21
N THR A 133 -3.03 -4.31 10.36
CA THR A 133 -3.43 -5.53 9.66
C THR A 133 -2.84 -5.52 8.25
N VAL A 134 -2.42 -6.69 7.75
CA VAL A 134 -1.86 -6.84 6.40
C VAL A 134 -2.94 -6.55 5.34
N LEU A 135 -2.57 -5.82 4.29
CA LEU A 135 -3.44 -5.52 3.15
C LEU A 135 -3.61 -6.75 2.24
N ALA A 136 -4.48 -7.67 2.65
CA ALA A 136 -4.87 -8.84 1.87
C ALA A 136 -6.39 -9.04 1.93
N GLY A 137 -7.01 -9.40 0.82
CA GLY A 137 -8.46 -9.62 0.75
C GLY A 137 -8.93 -10.71 1.73
N GLU A 138 -8.11 -11.74 1.96
CA GLU A 138 -8.35 -12.81 2.93
C GLU A 138 -8.43 -12.32 4.39
N ARG A 139 -7.91 -11.11 4.69
CA ARG A 139 -7.96 -10.51 6.02
C ARG A 139 -9.22 -9.67 6.26
N ILE A 140 -10.04 -9.48 5.25
CA ILE A 140 -11.29 -8.73 5.31
C ILE A 140 -12.45 -9.71 5.48
N ASP A 141 -13.02 -9.76 6.69
CA ASP A 141 -14.21 -10.56 7.01
C ASP A 141 -15.48 -9.73 6.84
N ALA A 142 -16.55 -10.33 6.31
CA ALA A 142 -17.86 -9.70 6.18
C ALA A 142 -18.48 -9.27 7.52
N ARG A 143 -18.02 -9.79 8.66
CA ARG A 143 -18.43 -9.40 10.02
C ARG A 143 -17.56 -8.29 10.63
N GLY A 144 -16.48 -7.91 9.97
CA GLY A 144 -15.51 -6.95 10.48
C GLY A 144 -15.82 -5.49 10.10
N ALA A 145 -15.21 -4.57 10.84
CA ALA A 145 -15.04 -3.17 10.45
C ALA A 145 -13.53 -2.88 10.37
N TYR A 146 -13.12 -2.16 9.32
CA TYR A 146 -11.72 -1.84 9.06
C TYR A 146 -11.53 -0.37 8.67
N LEU A 147 -10.49 0.26 9.20
CA LEU A 147 -10.07 1.60 8.80
C LEU A 147 -8.81 1.49 7.94
N VAL A 148 -8.82 2.09 6.76
CA VAL A 148 -7.66 2.18 5.86
C VAL A 148 -7.24 3.63 5.76
N ASP A 149 -5.98 3.91 6.07
CA ASP A 149 -5.34 5.22 6.02
C ASP A 149 -4.19 5.21 5.01
N ASP A 150 -4.40 5.89 3.88
CA ASP A 150 -3.39 6.06 2.83
C ASP A 150 -2.59 7.38 2.97
N GLY A 151 -2.86 8.16 4.02
CA GLY A 151 -2.26 9.48 4.27
C GLY A 151 -2.97 10.65 3.59
N ARG A 152 -3.88 10.40 2.65
CA ARG A 152 -4.70 11.44 1.98
C ARG A 152 -6.18 11.27 2.31
N ARG A 153 -6.62 10.03 2.50
CA ARG A 153 -8.01 9.62 2.67
C ARG A 153 -8.05 8.55 3.76
N LEU A 154 -9.14 8.62 4.51
CA LEU A 154 -9.52 7.59 5.46
C LEU A 154 -10.72 6.86 4.86
N LEU A 155 -10.57 5.56 4.64
CA LEU A 155 -11.64 4.68 4.19
C LEU A 155 -12.07 3.82 5.36
N LEU A 156 -13.31 4.01 5.81
CA LEU A 156 -13.95 3.14 6.78
C LEU A 156 -14.76 2.10 6.01
N TRP A 157 -14.33 0.84 6.08
CA TRP A 157 -15.04 -0.29 5.50
C TRP A 157 -15.87 -0.98 6.58
N LEU A 158 -17.15 -1.17 6.29
CA LEU A 158 -18.10 -1.87 7.16
C LEU A 158 -18.55 -3.15 6.45
N GLY A 159 -18.37 -4.28 7.12
CA GLY A 159 -18.80 -5.56 6.59
C GLY A 159 -20.31 -5.70 6.54
N LYS A 160 -20.81 -6.43 5.53
CA LYS A 160 -22.26 -6.66 5.34
C LYS A 160 -22.93 -7.39 6.52
N MET A 161 -22.17 -8.20 7.25
CA MET A 161 -22.63 -8.95 8.43
C MET A 161 -22.07 -8.37 9.74
N LEU A 162 -21.72 -7.08 9.74
CA LEU A 162 -21.25 -6.39 10.94
C LEU A 162 -22.34 -6.41 12.02
N GLU A 163 -21.93 -6.59 13.27
CA GLU A 163 -22.86 -6.64 14.39
C GLU A 163 -23.62 -5.30 14.54
N PRO A 164 -24.96 -5.31 14.61
CA PRO A 164 -25.74 -4.07 14.74
C PRO A 164 -25.39 -3.25 16.00
N SER A 165 -24.95 -3.91 17.07
CA SER A 165 -24.52 -3.25 18.31
C SER A 165 -23.27 -2.39 18.08
N PHE A 166 -22.27 -2.91 17.35
CA PHE A 166 -21.07 -2.18 16.98
C PHE A 166 -21.41 -0.99 16.07
N ALA A 167 -22.24 -1.21 15.05
CA ALA A 167 -22.67 -0.13 14.16
C ALA A 167 -23.41 0.98 14.94
N SER A 168 -24.30 0.61 15.86
CA SER A 168 -25.03 1.57 16.70
C SER A 168 -24.11 2.30 17.68
N ALA A 169 -23.08 1.64 18.20
CA ALA A 169 -22.09 2.27 19.08
C ALA A 169 -21.22 3.31 18.35
N VAL A 170 -20.90 3.07 17.07
CA VAL A 170 -20.05 3.97 16.27
C VAL A 170 -20.84 5.11 15.64
N PHE A 171 -22.02 4.84 15.07
CA PHE A 171 -22.80 5.81 14.30
C PHE A 171 -24.05 6.31 15.01
N GLY A 172 -24.38 5.75 16.17
CA GLY A 172 -25.64 6.00 16.86
C GLY A 172 -26.81 5.17 16.31
N PRO A 173 -28.02 5.36 16.86
CA PRO A 173 -29.18 4.51 16.57
C PRO A 173 -29.71 4.61 15.13
N GLN A 174 -29.31 5.63 14.36
CA GLN A 174 -29.71 5.77 12.96
C GLN A 174 -28.82 4.99 11.99
N GLY A 175 -27.71 4.42 12.48
CA GLY A 175 -26.76 3.68 11.66
C GLY A 175 -25.83 4.58 10.83
N PRO A 176 -24.92 3.97 10.02
CA PRO A 176 -24.05 4.71 9.12
C PRO A 176 -24.84 5.47 8.04
N PRO A 177 -24.29 6.59 7.52
CA PRO A 177 -24.93 7.42 6.49
C PRO A 177 -25.13 6.69 5.15
#